data_AF-A0A841Y6S6-F1
#
_entry.id   AF-A0A841Y6S6-F1
#
_cell.length_a   1.000
_cell.length_b   1.000
_cell.length_c   1.000
_cell.angle_alpha   90.00
_cell.angle_beta   90.00
_cell.angle_gamma   90.00
#
_symmetry.space_group_name_H-M   'P 1'
#
loop_
_entity.id
_entity.type
_entity.pdbx_description
1 polymer ?
#
loop_
_entity_poly.entity_id
_entity_poly.type
_entity_poly.pdbx_seq_one_letter_code
_entity_poly.pdbx_strand_id
1 'polypeptide(L)'
;MGTLKRALFWILYVISGICFVLTIVAFIIGFMHHLHDTGGWRSVIQILETPITGFIKLTKGYIQKSVLEVILLCIVSYVLPTFFCIATHYIRKNKRLALENDEEH
;
A
#
# COMPACT_ATOMS: atom_id res chain seq x y z
N MET A 1 11.81 -17.96 15.56
CA MET A 1 11.25 -16.61 15.86
C MET A 1 10.20 -16.77 16.94
N GLY A 2 10.28 -16.04 18.06
CA GLY A 2 9.25 -16.11 19.11
C GLY A 2 7.85 -15.81 18.57
N THR A 3 6.83 -16.47 19.13
CA THR A 3 5.41 -16.36 18.75
C THR A 3 4.93 -14.91 18.60
N LEU A 4 5.41 -14.01 19.46
CA LEU A 4 5.13 -12.58 19.42
C LEU A 4 5.58 -11.89 18.11
N LYS A 5 6.78 -12.20 17.62
CA LYS A 5 7.32 -11.60 16.38
C LYS A 5 6.51 -12.04 15.15
N ARG A 6 6.05 -13.29 15.17
CA ARG A 6 5.19 -13.85 14.12
C ARG A 6 3.80 -13.22 14.13
N ALA A 7 3.20 -13.01 15.31
CA ALA A 7 1.91 -12.35 15.45
C ALA A 7 1.96 -10.89 14.97
N LEU A 8 2.98 -10.13 15.37
CA LEU A 8 3.19 -8.74 14.91
C LEU A 8 3.34 -8.65 13.40
N PHE A 9 4.10 -9.58 12.79
CA PHE A 9 4.25 -9.64 11.34
C PHE A 9 2.91 -9.85 10.63
N TRP A 10 2.08 -10.80 11.11
CA TRP A 10 0.77 -11.06 10.52
C TRP A 10 -0.19 -9.89 10.66
N ILE A 11 -0.22 -9.22 11.82
CA ILE A 11 -1.05 -8.03 12.03
C ILE A 11 -0.61 -6.92 11.07
N LEU A 12 0.69 -6.64 10.99
CA LEU A 12 1.22 -5.62 10.09
C LEU A 12 0.96 -5.97 8.63
N TYR A 13 1.05 -7.24 8.25
CA TYR A 13 0.77 -7.74 6.91
C TYR A 13 -0.71 -7.52 6.52
N VAL A 14 -1.65 -7.79 7.43
CA VAL A 14 -3.08 -7.53 7.19
C VAL A 14 -3.36 -6.04 7.03
N ILE A 15 -2.82 -5.20 7.92
CA ILE A 15 -2.97 -3.73 7.84
C ILE A 15 -2.39 -3.20 6.52
N SER A 16 -1.22 -3.69 6.14
CA SER A 16 -0.54 -3.37 4.89
C SER A 16 -1.35 -3.79 3.66
N GLY A 17 -2.02 -4.95 3.71
CA GLY A 17 -2.95 -5.40 2.66
C GLY A 17 -4.18 -4.50 2.51
N ILE A 18 -4.78 -4.06 3.62
CA ILE A 18 -5.90 -3.10 3.58
C ILE A 18 -5.44 -1.77 2.96
N CYS A 19 -4.28 -1.26 3.38
CA CYS A 19 -3.71 -0.04 2.81
C CYS A 19 -3.45 -0.20 1.30
N PHE A 20 -2.93 -1.35 0.88
CA PHE A 20 -2.69 -1.65 -0.53
C PHE A 20 -3.97 -1.59 -1.38
N VAL A 21 -5.05 -2.23 -0.92
CA VAL A 21 -6.35 -2.20 -1.62
C VAL A 21 -6.88 -0.77 -1.70
N LEU A 22 -6.83 -0.01 -0.60
CA LEU A 22 -7.26 1.39 -0.58
C LEU A 22 -6.45 2.26 -1.55
N THR A 23 -5.12 2.08 -1.60
CA THR A 23 -4.24 2.78 -2.53
C THR A 23 -4.60 2.44 -3.98
N ILE A 24 -4.85 1.18 -4.32
CA ILE A 24 -5.29 0.78 -5.68
C ILE A 24 -6.62 1.44 -6.03
N VAL A 25 -7.61 1.38 -5.14
CA VAL A 25 -8.93 1.99 -5.37
C VAL A 25 -8.80 3.50 -5.60
N ALA A 26 -7.98 4.18 -4.79
CA ALA A 26 -7.71 5.61 -4.96
C ALA A 26 -7.02 5.90 -6.30
N PHE A 27 -6.05 5.09 -6.70
CA PHE A 27 -5.41 5.20 -8.01
C PHE A 27 -6.40 5.02 -9.16
N ILE A 28 -7.30 4.03 -9.10
CA ILE A 28 -8.32 3.79 -10.13
C ILE A 28 -9.28 4.97 -10.22
N ILE A 29 -9.74 5.49 -9.07
CA ILE A 29 -10.64 6.66 -9.04
C ILE A 29 -9.93 7.88 -9.63
N GLY A 30 -8.68 8.14 -9.23
CA GLY A 30 -7.88 9.24 -9.78
C GLY A 30 -7.66 9.09 -11.27
N PHE A 31 -7.36 7.88 -11.72
CA PHE A 31 -7.19 7.55 -13.12
C PHE A 31 -8.48 7.82 -13.89
N MET A 32 -9.64 7.30 -13.48
CA MET A 32 -10.91 7.58 -14.17
C MET A 32 -11.27 9.06 -14.19
N HIS A 33 -10.95 9.81 -13.13
CA HIS A 33 -11.25 11.23 -13.04
C HIS A 33 -10.37 12.07 -13.97
N HIS A 34 -9.09 11.73 -14.09
CA HIS A 34 -8.08 12.52 -14.81
C HIS A 34 -7.69 11.94 -16.18
N LEU A 35 -8.19 10.76 -16.56
CA LEU A 35 -7.99 10.17 -17.89
C LEU A 35 -8.59 11.03 -19.01
N HIS A 36 -9.66 11.76 -18.68
CA HIS A 36 -10.32 12.68 -19.61
C HIS A 36 -9.63 14.04 -19.71
N ASP A 37 -8.68 14.35 -18.81
CA ASP A 37 -7.97 15.61 -18.82
C ASP A 37 -6.84 15.57 -19.87
N THR A 38 -6.90 16.49 -20.85
CA THR A 38 -5.94 16.63 -21.96
C THR A 38 -4.54 17.09 -21.55
N GLY A 39 -4.31 17.34 -20.25
CA GLY A 39 -3.02 17.74 -19.69
C GLY A 39 -2.16 16.54 -19.29
N GLY A 40 -1.73 15.71 -20.26
CA GLY A 40 -1.10 14.39 -20.02
C GLY A 40 -0.16 14.28 -18.81
N TRP A 41 0.86 15.15 -18.67
CA TRP A 41 1.78 15.09 -17.53
C TRP A 41 1.18 15.58 -16.20
N ARG A 42 0.30 16.57 -16.25
CA ARG A 42 -0.37 17.12 -15.06
C ARG A 42 -1.38 16.13 -14.48
N SER A 43 -2.09 15.41 -15.36
CA SER A 43 -3.00 14.33 -14.99
C SER A 43 -2.28 13.21 -14.24
N VAL A 44 -1.07 12.83 -14.68
CA VAL A 44 -0.26 11.79 -14.01
C VAL A 44 0.10 12.20 -12.58
N ILE A 45 0.52 13.46 -12.36
CA ILE A 45 0.84 13.96 -11.01
C ILE A 45 -0.39 13.93 -10.11
N GLN A 46 -1.56 14.35 -10.62
CA GLN A 46 -2.81 14.34 -9.86
C GLN A 46 -3.27 12.92 -9.51
N ILE A 47 -3.10 11.97 -10.43
CA ILE A 47 -3.35 10.55 -10.17
C ILE A 47 -2.45 10.04 -9.05
N LEU A 48 -1.18 10.43 -9.05
CA LEU A 48 -0.23 10.11 -7.97
C LEU A 48 -0.58 10.80 -6.65
N GLU A 49 -1.24 11.95 -6.65
CA GLU A 49 -1.70 12.60 -5.42
C GLU A 49 -3.01 11.99 -4.89
N THR A 50 -3.73 11.22 -5.71
CA THR A 50 -5.06 10.69 -5.35
C THR A 50 -5.04 9.74 -4.15
N PRO A 51 -4.06 8.83 -3.97
CA PRO A 51 -3.95 8.04 -2.75
C PRO A 51 -3.83 8.90 -1.49
N ILE A 52 -2.95 9.90 -1.52
CA ILE A 52 -2.72 10.81 -0.40
C ILE A 52 -4.01 11.57 -0.07
N THR A 53 -4.63 12.19 -1.08
CA THR A 53 -5.87 12.96 -0.88
C THR A 53 -7.06 12.07 -0.50
N GLY A 54 -7.10 10.82 -0.97
CA GLY A 54 -8.08 9.80 -0.55
C GLY A 54 -7.98 9.48 0.94
N PHE A 55 -6.76 9.27 1.45
CA PHE A 55 -6.52 9.08 2.89
C PHE A 55 -6.83 10.33 3.72
N ILE A 56 -6.53 11.53 3.22
CA ILE A 56 -6.92 12.80 3.88
C ILE A 56 -8.45 12.91 3.99
N LYS A 57 -9.19 12.56 2.93
CA LYS A 57 -10.66 12.54 2.94
C LYS A 57 -11.21 11.51 3.95
N LEU A 58 -10.64 10.30 3.98
CA LEU A 58 -11.02 9.26 4.95
C LEU A 58 -10.81 9.72 6.41
N THR A 59 -9.78 10.52 6.64
CA THR A 59 -9.42 11.03 7.97
C THR A 59 -10.06 12.37 8.29
N LYS A 60 -11.02 12.82 7.46
CA LYS A 60 -11.76 14.09 7.59
C LYS A 60 -10.85 15.32 7.71
N GLY A 61 -9.67 15.29 7.10
CA GLY A 61 -8.69 16.38 7.19
C GLY A 61 -8.02 16.55 8.55
N TYR A 62 -8.17 15.58 9.47
CA TYR A 62 -7.56 15.68 10.81
C TYR A 62 -6.03 15.56 10.77
N ILE A 63 -5.50 14.78 9.81
CA ILE A 63 -4.08 14.35 9.71
C ILE A 63 -3.24 15.34 8.85
N GLN A 64 -3.68 16.59 8.70
CA GLN A 64 -2.94 17.61 7.94
C GLN A 64 -2.44 18.76 8.81
N LYS A 65 -2.51 18.63 10.15
CA LYS A 65 -2.17 19.71 11.08
C LYS A 65 -0.69 19.73 11.45
N SER A 66 0.02 18.62 11.28
CA SER A 66 1.43 18.49 11.67
C SER A 66 2.29 17.77 10.63
N VAL A 67 3.58 18.11 10.58
CA VAL A 67 4.58 17.46 9.70
C VAL A 67 4.64 15.94 9.94
N LEU A 68 4.50 15.51 11.20
CA LEU A 68 4.47 14.10 11.58
C LEU A 68 3.29 13.35 10.96
N GLU A 69 2.14 14.00 10.90
CA GLU A 69 0.92 13.44 10.32
C GLU A 69 1.05 13.28 8.80
N VAL A 70 1.67 14.25 8.13
CA VAL A 70 1.99 14.15 6.70
C VAL A 70 2.95 13.00 6.40
N ILE A 71 3.99 12.83 7.23
CA ILE A 71 4.93 11.70 7.11
C ILE A 71 4.19 10.37 7.28
N LEU A 72 3.32 10.27 8.29
CA LEU A 72 2.50 9.08 8.51
C LEU A 72 1.61 8.79 7.30
N LEU A 73 1.03 9.83 6.69
CA LEU A 73 0.17 9.71 5.53
C LEU A 73 0.93 9.20 4.30
N CYS A 74 2.18 9.63 4.10
CA CYS A 74 3.08 9.07 3.08
C CYS A 74 3.39 7.59 3.34
N ILE A 75 3.62 7.21 4.59
CA ILE A 75 3.88 5.80 4.97
C ILE A 75 2.67 4.94 4.64
N VAL A 76 1.47 5.37 5.04
CA VAL A 76 0.23 4.63 4.82
C VAL A 76 -0.15 4.57 3.34
N SER A 77 0.10 5.63 2.58
CA SER A 77 -0.28 5.71 1.17
C SER A 77 0.67 4.95 0.23
N TYR A 78 1.95 4.80 0.60
CA TYR A 78 2.98 4.26 -0.29
C TYR A 78 3.85 3.17 0.33
N VAL A 79 4.38 3.39 1.52
CA VAL A 79 5.35 2.47 2.13
C VAL A 79 4.68 1.16 2.55
N LEU A 80 3.53 1.24 3.23
CA LEU A 80 2.74 0.09 3.64
C LEU A 80 2.22 -0.74 2.45
N PRO A 81 1.65 -0.14 1.40
CA PRO A 81 1.30 -0.84 0.16
C PRO A 81 2.50 -1.52 -0.50
N THR A 82 3.65 -0.85 -0.57
CA THR A 82 4.88 -1.42 -1.16
C THR A 82 5.40 -2.59 -0.34
N PHE A 83 5.36 -2.46 1.00
CA PHE A 83 5.70 -3.55 1.92
C PHE A 83 4.79 -4.77 1.68
N PHE A 84 3.50 -4.58 1.43
CA PHE A 84 2.58 -5.68 1.13
C PHE A 84 3.04 -6.46 -0.10
N CYS A 85 3.38 -5.76 -1.19
CA CYS A 85 3.85 -6.37 -2.43
C CYS A 85 5.14 -7.18 -2.22
N ILE A 86 6.13 -6.59 -1.54
CA ILE A 86 7.41 -7.24 -1.26
C ILE A 86 7.20 -8.46 -0.35
N ALA A 87 6.49 -8.30 0.76
CA ALA A 87 6.20 -9.39 1.69
C ALA A 87 5.45 -10.54 1.00
N THR A 88 4.44 -10.22 0.18
CA THR A 88 3.69 -11.22 -0.60
C THR A 88 4.58 -11.94 -1.60
N HIS A 89 5.49 -11.22 -2.28
CA HIS A 89 6.46 -11.82 -3.20
C HIS A 89 7.40 -12.80 -2.48
N TYR A 90 7.98 -12.39 -1.34
CA TYR A 90 8.85 -13.25 -0.54
C TYR A 90 8.12 -14.47 0.03
N ILE A 91 6.90 -14.30 0.54
CA ILE A 91 6.08 -15.42 1.04
C ILE A 91 5.82 -16.42 -0.09
N ARG A 92 5.46 -15.93 -1.29
CA ARG A 92 5.21 -16.79 -2.45
C ARG A 92 6.46 -17.49 -2.95
N LYS A 93 7.62 -16.81 -2.94
CA LYS A 93 8.92 -17.39 -3.32
C LYS A 93 9.34 -18.47 -2.32
N ASN A 94 9.27 -18.20 -1.02
CA ASN A 94 9.62 -19.18 0.01
C ASN A 94 8.67 -20.38 0.01
N LYS A 95 7.37 -20.17 -0.26
CA LYS A 95 6.42 -21.28 -0.42
C LYS A 95 6.77 -22.16 -1.62
N ARG A 96 7.18 -21.58 -2.76
CA ARG A 96 7.65 -22.36 -3.92
C ARG A 96 8.91 -23.18 -3.58
N LEU A 97 9.90 -22.57 -2.94
CA LEU A 97 11.14 -23.24 -2.54
C LEU A 97 10.91 -24.36 -1.51
N ALA A 98 9.89 -24.23 -0.66
CA ALA A 98 9.50 -25.28 0.27
C ALA A 98 8.85 -26.47 -0.43
N LEU A 99 8.02 -26.22 -1.46
CA LEU A 99 7.40 -27.29 -2.25
C LEU A 99 8.43 -28.01 -3.15
N GLU A 100 9.42 -27.29 -3.68
CA GLU A 100 10.50 -27.87 -4.50
C GLU A 100 11.40 -28.82 -3.68
N ASN A 101 11.69 -28.49 -2.42
CA ASN A 101 12.42 -29.38 -1.51
C ASN A 101 11.61 -30.61 -1.06
N ASP A 102 10.28 -30.52 -1.03
CA ASP A 102 9.41 -31.67 -0.69
C ASP A 102 9.24 -32.63 -1.89
N GLU A 103 9.50 -32.19 -3.13
CA GLU A 103 9.47 -33.06 -4.33
C GLU A 103 10.81 -33.76 -4.60
N GLU A 104 11.93 -33.28 -4.04
CA GLU A 104 13.25 -33.93 -4.13
C GLU A 104 13.50 -35.02 -3.07
N HIS A 105 12.56 -35.22 -2.13
CA HIS A 105 12.64 -36.21 -1.05
C HIS A 105 11.59 -37.32 -1.19
#